data_AF-A0A9C6TPX4-F1
#
_entry.id   AF-A0A9C6TPX4-F1
#
_cell.length_a   1.000
_cell.length_b   1.000
_cell.length_c   1.000
_cell.angle_alpha   90.00
_cell.angle_beta   90.00
_cell.angle_gamma   90.00
#
_symmetry.space_group_name_H-M   'P 1'
#
loop_
_entity.id
_entity.type
_entity.pdbx_description
1 polymer ?
#
loop_
_entity_poly.entity_id
_entity_poly.type
_entity_poly.pdbx_seq_one_letter_code
_entity_poly.pdbx_strand_id
1 'polypeptide(L)'
;MSQDHHQLDSSLICKVISPMIQSNPSVTIPVLQSAVHASYHFKPLYRKVWMAKQKAIARIYGDWKEFYNKVLKLLQALQSCFPDTICDLRVKTYYEAFKHYKPFVSVDGTHLYGKYGGVLLIAVAQDGNSNILPIAFAIVESESTESWSFFLTNLRRHVTPQDGLLVISDRSQAIKAALGADDIGWHPPRAFHAYCIRHMAANFMSRFKSAENK
;
A
#
# COMPACT_ATOMS: atom_id res chain seq x y z
N MET A 1 12.58 5.10 40.21
CA MET A 1 11.40 5.71 40.82
C MET A 1 10.43 6.06 39.70
N SER A 2 9.17 5.61 39.80
CA SER A 2 8.17 5.83 38.74
C SER A 2 7.85 7.32 38.64
N GLN A 3 8.42 7.98 37.62
CA GLN A 3 7.95 9.29 37.15
C GLN A 3 6.67 9.04 36.34
N ASP A 4 5.59 8.56 36.97
CA ASP A 4 4.28 8.45 36.30
C ASP A 4 3.20 9.23 37.08
N HIS A 5 2.65 10.29 36.46
CA HIS A 5 1.72 11.22 37.12
C HIS A 5 0.30 10.76 36.77
N HIS A 6 -0.48 10.41 37.79
CA HIS A 6 -1.79 9.79 37.63
C HIS A 6 -2.80 10.68 36.87
N GLN A 7 -2.60 12.01 36.89
CA GLN A 7 -3.46 12.97 36.19
C GLN A 7 -3.03 13.28 34.74
N LEU A 8 -1.86 12.80 34.31
CA LEU A 8 -1.38 12.98 32.93
C LEU A 8 -1.98 11.86 32.06
N ASP A 9 -3.29 11.96 31.87
CA ASP A 9 -4.07 10.96 31.17
C ASP A 9 -3.86 11.03 29.64
N SER A 10 -4.27 9.97 28.94
CA SER A 10 -4.12 9.89 27.48
C SER A 10 -4.87 10.99 26.73
N SER A 11 -5.89 11.62 27.35
CA SER A 11 -6.69 12.69 26.75
C SER A 11 -5.95 14.02 26.76
N LEU A 12 -5.23 14.34 27.84
CA LEU A 12 -4.39 15.52 27.94
C LEU A 12 -3.20 15.44 26.98
N ILE A 13 -2.53 14.29 26.96
CA ILE A 13 -1.43 14.01 26.02
C ILE A 13 -1.92 14.16 24.58
N CYS A 14 -3.09 13.60 24.26
CA CYS A 14 -3.70 13.67 22.93
C CYS A 14 -3.85 15.11 22.43
N LYS A 15 -4.28 16.05 23.29
CA LYS A 15 -4.40 17.48 22.92
C LYS A 15 -3.06 18.08 22.49
N VAL A 16 -1.99 17.80 23.23
CA VAL A 16 -0.65 18.35 22.93
C VAL A 16 -0.04 17.77 21.66
N ILE A 17 -0.22 16.48 21.41
CA ILE A 17 0.40 15.81 20.24
C ILE A 17 -0.42 15.94 18.96
N SER A 18 -1.70 16.33 19.04
CA SER A 18 -2.60 16.39 17.87
C SER A 18 -2.08 17.29 16.75
N PRO A 19 -1.58 18.52 17.00
CA PRO A 19 -1.02 19.36 15.93
C PRO A 19 0.19 18.70 15.24
N MET A 20 1.06 18.03 16.01
CA MET A 20 2.22 17.33 15.45
C MET A 20 1.81 16.16 14.54
N ILE A 21 0.73 15.47 14.90
CA ILE A 21 0.17 14.35 14.11
C ILE A 21 -0.56 14.84 12.86
N GLN A 22 -1.20 16.02 12.91
CA GLN A 22 -1.77 16.65 11.72
C GLN A 22 -0.69 17.01 10.70
N SER A 23 0.44 17.57 11.15
CA SER A 23 1.56 17.91 10.27
C SER A 23 2.35 16.70 9.80
N ASN A 24 2.51 15.67 10.65
CA ASN A 24 3.24 14.45 10.31
C ASN A 24 2.62 13.23 11.03
N PRO A 25 1.74 12.47 10.37
CA PRO A 25 1.14 11.26 10.94
C PRO A 25 2.15 10.18 11.36
N SER A 26 3.29 10.14 10.67
CA SER A 26 4.37 9.17 10.88
C SER A 26 5.33 9.56 12.01
N VAL A 27 5.07 10.67 12.72
CA VAL A 27 5.89 11.14 13.85
C VAL A 27 6.13 10.02 14.88
N THR A 28 7.38 9.83 15.30
CA THR A 28 7.73 8.70 16.18
C THR A 28 7.30 8.96 17.62
N ILE A 29 7.01 7.89 18.37
CA ILE A 29 6.62 8.00 19.78
C ILE A 29 7.68 8.71 20.64
N PRO A 30 9.00 8.47 20.46
CA PRO A 30 10.03 9.21 21.21
C PRO A 30 9.97 10.72 21.00
N VAL A 31 9.72 11.19 19.77
CA VAL A 31 9.57 12.62 19.48
C VAL A 31 8.36 13.19 20.20
N LEU A 32 7.24 12.46 20.21
CA LEU A 32 6.04 12.86 20.95
C LEU A 32 6.26 12.88 22.46
N GLN A 33 7.03 11.93 23.02
CA GLN A 33 7.40 11.93 24.44
C GLN A 33 8.20 13.18 24.80
N SER A 34 9.15 13.58 23.95
CA SER A 34 9.93 14.81 24.14
C SER A 34 9.05 16.06 24.11
N ALA A 35 8.07 16.12 23.22
CA ALA A 35 7.13 17.25 23.15
C ALA A 35 6.25 17.37 24.41
N VAL A 36 5.76 16.24 24.93
CA VAL A 36 4.98 16.21 26.18
C VAL A 36 5.84 16.61 27.37
N HIS A 37 7.10 16.14 27.41
CA HIS A 37 8.06 16.53 28.43
C HIS A 37 8.38 18.02 28.38
N ALA A 38 8.54 18.61 27.19
CA ALA A 38 8.76 20.05 27.05
C ALA A 38 7.55 20.87 27.55
N SER A 39 6.33 20.35 27.39
CA SER A 39 5.10 21.08 27.75
C SER A 39 4.73 20.98 29.22
N TYR A 40 4.97 19.83 29.86
CA TYR A 40 4.51 19.54 31.23
C TYR A 40 5.66 19.19 32.20
N HIS A 41 6.91 19.28 31.76
CA HIS A 41 8.11 18.90 32.52
C HIS A 41 8.06 17.46 33.06
N PHE A 42 7.31 16.60 32.35
CA PHE A 42 7.02 15.26 32.77
C PHE A 42 7.24 14.27 31.65
N LYS A 43 7.96 13.18 31.90
CA LYS A 43 8.25 12.18 30.88
C LYS A 43 7.18 11.09 30.90
N PRO A 44 6.18 11.13 30.00
CA PRO A 44 5.15 10.09 29.98
C PRO A 44 5.72 8.74 29.54
N LEU A 45 5.12 7.66 30.05
CA LEU A 45 5.39 6.30 29.57
C LEU A 45 5.12 6.18 28.07
N TYR A 46 5.96 5.40 27.38
CA TYR A 46 5.82 5.11 25.95
C TYR A 46 4.41 4.64 25.60
N ARG A 47 3.86 3.71 26.39
CA ARG A 47 2.52 3.15 26.19
C ARG A 47 1.42 4.20 26.28
N LYS A 48 1.51 5.18 27.19
CA LYS A 48 0.53 6.27 27.31
C LYS A 48 0.55 7.18 26.10
N VAL A 49 1.74 7.54 25.62
CA VAL A 49 1.90 8.36 24.41
C VAL A 49 1.45 7.60 23.17
N TRP A 50 1.74 6.31 23.07
CA TRP A 50 1.24 5.46 21.98
C TRP A 50 -0.30 5.43 21.94
N MET A 51 -0.94 5.20 23.08
CA MET A 51 -2.41 5.23 23.19
C MET A 51 -2.98 6.60 22.83
N ALA A 52 -2.36 7.68 23.31
CA ALA A 52 -2.74 9.04 22.97
C ALA A 52 -2.58 9.32 21.47
N LYS A 53 -1.49 8.82 20.84
CA LYS A 53 -1.27 8.94 19.38
C LYS A 53 -2.38 8.23 18.61
N GLN A 54 -2.74 7.01 18.98
CA GLN A 54 -3.85 6.28 18.34
C GLN A 54 -5.18 7.04 18.49
N LYS A 55 -5.45 7.59 19.69
CA LYS A 55 -6.64 8.42 19.94
C LYS A 55 -6.66 9.70 19.11
N ALA A 56 -5.51 10.36 18.95
CA ALA A 56 -5.37 11.55 18.13
C ALA A 56 -5.56 11.23 16.64
N ILE A 57 -4.94 10.16 16.13
CA ILE A 57 -5.12 9.68 14.74
C ILE A 57 -6.60 9.41 14.46
N ALA A 58 -7.27 8.66 15.35
CA ALA A 58 -8.70 8.36 15.18
C ALA A 58 -9.57 9.62 15.18
N ARG A 59 -9.20 10.64 15.96
CA ARG A 59 -9.92 11.91 16.03
C ARG A 59 -9.69 12.81 14.80
N ILE A 60 -8.51 12.73 14.18
CA ILE A 60 -8.13 13.55 13.02
C ILE A 60 -8.60 12.91 11.71
N TYR A 61 -8.33 11.62 11.52
CA TYR A 61 -8.51 10.91 10.25
C TYR A 61 -9.76 10.00 10.22
N GLY A 62 -10.37 9.77 11.38
CA GLY A 62 -11.44 8.80 11.59
C GLY A 62 -10.90 7.47 12.12
N ASP A 63 -11.82 6.64 12.62
CA ASP A 63 -11.51 5.26 13.03
C ASP A 63 -11.02 4.43 11.84
N TRP A 64 -10.12 3.48 12.08
CA TRP A 64 -9.73 2.45 11.10
C TRP A 64 -10.95 1.79 10.47
N LYS A 65 -11.98 1.42 11.24
CA LYS A 65 -13.21 0.83 10.71
C LYS A 65 -13.92 1.78 9.75
N GLU A 66 -13.97 3.07 10.07
CA GLU A 66 -14.51 4.08 9.16
C GLU A 66 -13.66 4.24 7.90
N PHE A 67 -12.33 4.13 8.00
CA PHE A 67 -11.43 4.17 6.85
C PHE A 67 -11.65 2.99 5.91
N TYR A 68 -11.77 1.77 6.42
CA TYR A 68 -12.14 0.60 5.59
C TYR A 68 -13.56 0.76 5.00
N ASN A 69 -14.51 1.32 5.74
CA ASN A 69 -15.83 1.65 5.19
C ASN A 69 -15.78 2.76 4.12
N LYS A 70 -14.82 3.69 4.19
CA LYS A 70 -14.58 4.70 3.14
C LYS A 70 -14.06 4.06 1.85
N VAL A 71 -13.39 2.90 1.89
CA VAL A 71 -13.00 2.17 0.68
C VAL A 71 -14.25 1.82 -0.14
N LEU A 72 -15.31 1.30 0.50
CA LEU A 72 -16.56 0.99 -0.19
C LEU A 72 -17.22 2.25 -0.77
N LYS A 73 -17.17 3.39 -0.06
CA LYS A 73 -17.69 4.68 -0.55
C LYS A 73 -16.87 5.24 -1.71
N LEU A 74 -15.54 5.11 -1.66
CA LEU A 74 -14.64 5.50 -2.74
C LEU A 74 -14.92 4.68 -4.00
N LEU A 75 -15.09 3.37 -3.83
CA LEU A 75 -15.50 2.46 -4.89
C LEU A 75 -16.83 2.92 -5.51
N GLN A 76 -17.85 3.20 -4.69
CA GLN A 76 -19.13 3.74 -5.18
C GLN A 76 -18.97 5.09 -5.90
N ALA A 77 -18.11 5.98 -5.42
CA ALA A 77 -17.85 7.28 -6.05
C ALA A 77 -17.13 7.13 -7.39
N LEU A 78 -16.13 6.24 -7.48
CA LEU A 78 -15.46 5.89 -8.73
C LEU A 78 -16.44 5.35 -9.76
N GLN A 79 -17.35 4.47 -9.33
CA GLN A 79 -18.43 3.97 -10.18
C GLN A 79 -19.40 5.07 -10.63
N SER A 80 -19.61 6.13 -9.84
CA SER A 80 -20.45 7.26 -10.26
C SER A 80 -19.77 8.16 -11.30
N CYS A 81 -18.47 8.42 -11.14
CA CYS A 81 -17.69 9.28 -12.06
C CYS A 81 -17.35 8.54 -13.36
N PHE A 82 -17.14 7.23 -13.25
CA PHE A 82 -16.82 6.34 -14.34
C PHE A 82 -17.85 5.20 -14.28
N PRO A 83 -19.02 5.34 -14.93
CA PRO A 83 -20.13 4.36 -14.86
C PRO A 83 -19.71 2.92 -15.22
N ASP A 84 -18.66 2.81 -16.02
CA ASP A 84 -18.04 1.58 -16.46
C ASP A 84 -17.09 0.94 -15.44
N THR A 85 -16.76 1.66 -14.35
CA THR A 85 -15.92 1.15 -13.27
C THR A 85 -16.73 0.23 -12.37
N ILE A 86 -16.52 -1.07 -12.52
CA ILE A 86 -17.20 -2.08 -11.71
C ILE A 86 -16.49 -2.24 -10.37
N CYS A 87 -17.22 -1.95 -9.30
CA CYS A 87 -16.75 -2.10 -7.92
C CYS A 87 -17.42 -3.32 -7.28
N ASP A 88 -16.94 -4.52 -7.62
CA ASP A 88 -17.50 -5.76 -7.10
C ASP A 88 -16.55 -6.36 -6.04
N LEU A 89 -17.06 -6.59 -4.82
CA LEU A 89 -16.34 -7.36 -3.80
C LEU A 89 -16.12 -8.83 -4.22
N ARG A 90 -16.70 -9.24 -5.36
CA ARG A 90 -16.32 -10.43 -6.15
C ARG A 90 -16.40 -10.13 -7.67
N VAL A 91 -15.37 -9.47 -8.19
CA VAL A 91 -14.99 -9.24 -9.62
C VAL A 91 -15.99 -9.66 -10.72
N LYS A 92 -16.48 -8.66 -11.49
CA LYS A 92 -16.85 -8.81 -12.92
C LYS A 92 -16.21 -7.69 -13.76
N THR A 93 -15.95 -8.02 -15.03
CA THR A 93 -14.95 -7.48 -15.96
C THR A 93 -15.28 -6.14 -16.66
N TYR A 94 -14.30 -5.26 -16.88
CA TYR A 94 -14.35 -4.18 -17.91
C TYR A 94 -13.08 -4.16 -18.77
N TYR A 95 -13.24 -4.26 -20.09
CA TYR A 95 -12.18 -4.57 -21.08
C TYR A 95 -11.82 -3.40 -22.02
N GLU A 96 -12.69 -2.40 -22.17
CA GLU A 96 -12.57 -1.41 -23.26
C GLU A 96 -11.41 -0.41 -23.05
N ALA A 97 -11.20 0.06 -21.83
CA ALA A 97 -10.18 1.10 -21.57
C ALA A 97 -8.75 0.62 -21.89
N PHE A 98 -8.43 -0.66 -21.63
CA PHE A 98 -7.08 -1.17 -21.79
C PHE A 98 -6.63 -1.28 -23.26
N LYS A 99 -7.57 -1.25 -24.23
CA LYS A 99 -7.24 -1.31 -25.67
C LYS A 99 -6.29 -0.19 -26.12
N HIS A 100 -6.33 0.96 -25.46
CA HIS A 100 -5.54 2.14 -25.82
C HIS A 100 -4.27 2.34 -24.97
N TYR A 101 -3.98 1.40 -24.07
CA TYR A 101 -2.77 1.43 -23.26
C TYR A 101 -1.60 0.81 -24.02
N LYS A 102 -0.38 1.23 -23.66
CA LYS A 102 0.82 0.54 -24.13
C LYS A 102 0.76 -0.92 -23.68
N PRO A 103 1.31 -1.87 -24.46
CA PRO A 103 1.18 -3.30 -24.21
C PRO A 103 2.12 -3.78 -23.09
N PHE A 104 2.16 -3.07 -21.97
CA PHE A 104 2.83 -3.53 -20.76
C PHE A 104 2.07 -3.12 -19.50
N VAL A 105 2.25 -3.92 -18.45
CA VAL A 105 1.75 -3.63 -17.10
C VAL A 105 2.90 -3.74 -16.11
N SER A 106 2.92 -2.87 -15.10
CA SER A 106 3.82 -3.02 -13.96
C SER A 106 3.01 -3.44 -12.74
N VAL A 107 3.47 -4.46 -12.02
CA VAL A 107 2.85 -4.92 -10.77
C VAL A 107 3.80 -4.72 -9.60
N ASP A 108 3.24 -4.35 -8.45
CA ASP A 108 4.00 -4.16 -7.21
C ASP A 108 3.14 -4.43 -5.97
N GLY A 109 3.80 -4.72 -4.85
CA GLY A 109 3.18 -4.95 -3.55
C GLY A 109 3.71 -3.96 -2.52
N THR A 110 2.83 -3.43 -1.66
CA THR A 110 3.27 -2.59 -0.53
C THR A 110 2.55 -2.99 0.76
N HIS A 111 3.30 -3.06 1.86
CA HIS A 111 2.74 -3.40 3.16
C HIS A 111 1.87 -2.27 3.70
N LEU A 112 0.65 -2.61 4.10
CA LEU A 112 -0.26 -1.68 4.74
C LEU A 112 0.12 -1.52 6.22
N TYR A 113 0.21 -0.27 6.67
CA TYR A 113 0.44 0.06 8.07
C TYR A 113 -0.89 0.21 8.81
N GLY A 114 -1.00 -0.36 10.00
CA GLY A 114 -2.17 -0.18 10.85
C GLY A 114 -2.51 -1.43 11.66
N LYS A 115 -3.67 -1.39 12.32
CA LYS A 115 -4.14 -2.48 13.20
C LYS A 115 -4.29 -3.81 12.47
N TYR A 116 -4.68 -3.78 11.20
CA TYR A 116 -5.05 -4.97 10.43
C TYR A 116 -3.95 -5.45 9.48
N GLY A 117 -2.87 -4.68 9.29
CA GLY A 117 -1.78 -5.03 8.40
C GLY A 117 -2.25 -5.31 6.96
N GLY A 118 -1.63 -6.32 6.34
CA GLY A 118 -1.90 -6.76 4.98
C GLY A 118 -0.95 -6.17 3.94
N VAL A 119 -1.20 -6.53 2.69
CA VAL A 119 -0.44 -6.06 1.53
C VAL A 119 -1.42 -5.53 0.49
N LEU A 120 -1.13 -4.33 -0.02
CA LEU A 120 -1.78 -3.78 -1.20
C LEU A 120 -0.99 -4.20 -2.43
N LEU A 121 -1.58 -5.07 -3.24
CA LEU A 121 -1.09 -5.41 -4.58
C LEU A 121 -1.70 -4.41 -5.56
N ILE A 122 -0.89 -3.89 -6.47
CA ILE A 122 -1.35 -2.94 -7.48
C ILE A 122 -0.77 -3.29 -8.84
N ALA A 123 -1.59 -3.13 -9.88
CA ALA A 123 -1.17 -3.12 -11.27
C ALA A 123 -1.38 -1.72 -11.83
N VAL A 124 -0.36 -1.20 -12.50
CA VAL A 124 -0.41 0.06 -13.22
C VAL A 124 -0.09 -0.18 -14.70
N ALA A 125 -0.69 0.62 -15.57
CA ALA A 125 -0.33 0.67 -16.98
C ALA A 125 -0.10 2.10 -17.42
N GLN A 126 0.45 2.23 -18.62
CA GLN A 126 0.74 3.51 -19.23
C GLN A 126 -0.15 3.72 -20.46
N ASP A 127 -0.84 4.86 -20.51
CA ASP A 127 -1.64 5.24 -21.68
C ASP A 127 -0.75 5.71 -22.85
N GLY A 128 -1.37 6.03 -24.00
CA GLY A 128 -0.65 6.58 -25.16
C GLY A 128 0.09 7.89 -24.88
N ASN A 129 -0.38 8.68 -23.90
CA ASN A 129 0.20 9.95 -23.48
C ASN A 129 1.27 9.80 -22.39
N SER A 130 1.66 8.58 -22.07
CA SER A 130 2.65 8.28 -21.04
C SER A 130 2.21 8.54 -19.60
N ASN A 131 0.91 8.74 -19.34
CA ASN A 131 0.36 8.80 -17.98
C ASN A 131 0.34 7.40 -17.34
N ILE A 132 0.72 7.33 -16.07
CA ILE A 132 0.69 6.08 -15.30
C ILE A 132 -0.63 6.04 -14.53
N LEU A 133 -1.42 5.00 -14.79
CA LEU A 133 -2.75 4.86 -14.19
C LEU A 133 -2.88 3.49 -13.51
N PRO A 134 -3.44 3.44 -12.29
CA PRO A 134 -3.79 2.17 -11.66
C PRO A 134 -4.93 1.51 -12.43
N ILE A 135 -4.75 0.24 -12.77
CA ILE A 135 -5.74 -0.55 -13.55
C ILE A 135 -6.37 -1.67 -12.73
N ALA A 136 -5.72 -2.10 -11.65
CA ALA A 136 -6.23 -3.09 -10.71
C ALA A 136 -5.51 -2.98 -9.37
N PHE A 137 -6.19 -3.34 -8.28
CA PHE A 137 -5.56 -3.53 -6.98
C PHE A 137 -6.25 -4.64 -6.19
N ALA A 138 -5.54 -5.20 -5.21
CA ALA A 138 -6.10 -6.14 -4.25
C ALA A 138 -5.50 -5.89 -2.87
N ILE A 139 -6.31 -6.06 -1.82
CA ILE A 139 -5.82 -6.11 -0.44
C ILE A 139 -5.79 -7.57 -0.04
N VAL A 140 -4.60 -8.07 0.29
CA VAL A 140 -4.35 -9.46 0.64
C VAL A 140 -3.71 -9.55 2.01
N GLU A 141 -3.77 -10.71 2.65
CA GLU A 141 -3.23 -10.92 4.00
C GLU A 141 -1.70 -10.87 4.03
N SER A 142 -1.03 -11.34 2.98
CA SER A 142 0.43 -11.39 2.87
C SER A 142 0.91 -11.43 1.42
N GLU A 143 2.19 -11.15 1.20
CA GLU A 143 2.82 -11.27 -0.10
C GLU A 143 3.23 -12.74 -0.38
N SER A 144 2.23 -13.61 -0.52
CA SER A 144 2.42 -15.04 -0.79
C SER A 144 2.23 -15.38 -2.26
N THR A 145 2.69 -16.57 -2.67
CA THR A 145 2.47 -17.07 -4.03
C THR A 145 0.97 -17.17 -4.33
N GLU A 146 0.15 -17.63 -3.38
CA GLU A 146 -1.30 -17.75 -3.53
C GLU A 146 -1.95 -16.38 -3.75
N SER A 147 -1.51 -15.36 -3.01
CA SER A 147 -2.02 -14.00 -3.12
C SER A 147 -1.69 -13.39 -4.49
N TRP A 148 -0.46 -13.62 -4.97
CA TRP A 148 -0.04 -13.22 -6.31
C TRP A 148 -0.75 -14.00 -7.42
N SER A 149 -0.92 -15.31 -7.28
CA SER A 149 -1.67 -16.13 -8.24
C SER A 149 -3.11 -15.68 -8.34
N PHE A 150 -3.77 -15.38 -7.21
CA PHE A 150 -5.12 -14.82 -7.20
C PHE A 150 -5.17 -13.49 -7.96
N PHE A 151 -4.26 -12.56 -7.65
CA PHE A 151 -4.24 -11.24 -8.27
C PHE A 151 -3.95 -11.31 -9.78
N LEU A 152 -2.91 -12.06 -10.17
CA LEU A 152 -2.47 -12.19 -11.57
C LEU A 152 -3.48 -12.98 -12.43
N THR A 153 -4.18 -13.96 -11.85
CA THR A 153 -5.29 -14.66 -12.53
C THR A 153 -6.41 -13.70 -12.86
N ASN A 154 -6.83 -12.89 -11.88
CA ASN A 154 -7.89 -11.91 -12.11
C ASN A 154 -7.44 -10.81 -13.06
N LEU A 155 -6.19 -10.32 -12.93
CA LEU A 155 -5.63 -9.30 -13.81
C LEU A 155 -5.63 -9.77 -15.26
N ARG A 156 -5.12 -10.98 -15.54
CA ARG A 156 -5.10 -11.55 -16.90
C ARG A 156 -6.50 -11.73 -17.45
N ARG A 157 -7.38 -12.37 -16.66
CA ARG A 157 -8.72 -12.73 -17.11
C ARG A 157 -9.58 -11.50 -17.38
N HIS A 158 -9.42 -10.46 -16.56
CA HIS A 158 -10.38 -9.37 -16.51
C HIS A 158 -9.90 -8.04 -17.07
N VAL A 159 -8.61 -7.75 -16.98
CA VAL A 159 -8.08 -6.42 -17.34
C VAL A 159 -7.19 -6.51 -18.56
N THR A 160 -6.41 -7.58 -18.67
CA THR A 160 -5.43 -7.73 -19.73
C THR A 160 -5.59 -9.07 -20.46
N PRO A 161 -6.69 -9.33 -21.19
CA PRO A 161 -6.90 -10.60 -21.91
C PRO A 161 -6.12 -10.73 -23.22
N GLN A 162 -5.58 -9.63 -23.76
CA GLN A 162 -4.83 -9.60 -25.01
C GLN A 162 -3.46 -10.26 -24.92
N ASP A 163 -2.95 -10.81 -26.02
CA ASP A 163 -1.63 -11.42 -26.09
C ASP A 163 -0.52 -10.39 -26.41
N GLY A 164 0.74 -10.81 -26.27
CA GLY A 164 1.90 -9.96 -26.51
C GLY A 164 2.17 -8.93 -25.41
N LEU A 165 1.62 -9.13 -24.21
CA LEU A 165 1.76 -8.20 -23.10
C LEU A 165 3.09 -8.38 -22.37
N LEU A 166 3.78 -7.29 -22.05
CA LEU A 166 4.93 -7.31 -21.15
C LEU A 166 4.48 -7.06 -19.70
N VAL A 167 4.71 -7.99 -18.79
CA VAL A 167 4.59 -7.77 -17.35
C VAL A 167 5.94 -7.39 -16.77
N ILE A 168 5.96 -6.30 -16.00
CA ILE A 168 7.12 -5.80 -15.26
C ILE A 168 6.83 -5.98 -13.78
N SER A 169 7.71 -6.67 -13.06
CA SER A 169 7.55 -6.87 -11.62
C SER A 169 8.86 -6.64 -10.87
N ASP A 170 8.80 -6.66 -9.54
CA ASP A 170 9.98 -6.85 -8.71
C ASP A 170 10.57 -8.27 -8.89
N ARG A 171 11.61 -8.62 -8.10
CA ARG A 171 12.24 -9.95 -8.14
C ARG A 171 11.71 -10.92 -7.06
N SER A 172 10.53 -10.67 -6.51
CA SER A 172 9.88 -11.52 -5.51
C SER A 172 9.74 -12.95 -6.01
N GLN A 173 10.13 -13.92 -5.19
CA GLN A 173 9.96 -15.34 -5.54
C GLN A 173 8.48 -15.71 -5.67
N ALA A 174 7.62 -15.08 -4.87
CA ALA A 174 6.18 -15.31 -4.92
C ALA A 174 5.60 -14.88 -6.28
N ILE A 175 6.03 -13.72 -6.81
CA ILE A 175 5.63 -13.26 -8.15
C ILE A 175 6.13 -14.21 -9.23
N LYS A 176 7.41 -14.61 -9.17
CA LYS A 176 7.97 -15.53 -10.16
C LYS A 176 7.24 -16.86 -10.20
N ALA A 177 6.91 -17.42 -9.03
CA ALA A 177 6.16 -18.65 -8.94
C ALA A 177 4.74 -18.49 -9.53
N ALA A 178 4.06 -17.38 -9.23
CA ALA A 178 2.73 -17.10 -9.75
C ALA A 178 2.71 -16.86 -11.28
N LEU A 179 3.71 -16.16 -11.82
CA LEU A 179 3.84 -15.94 -13.27
C LEU A 179 4.23 -17.22 -14.04
N GLY A 180 4.92 -18.14 -13.38
CA GLY A 180 5.37 -19.41 -13.95
C GLY A 180 4.31 -20.51 -13.99
N ALA A 181 3.10 -20.26 -13.49
CA ALA A 181 2.00 -21.22 -13.55
C ALA A 181 1.42 -21.30 -14.98
N ASP A 182 1.40 -22.50 -15.56
CA ASP A 182 1.04 -22.76 -16.97
C ASP A 182 -0.41 -22.41 -17.32
N ASP A 183 -1.31 -22.32 -16.34
CA ASP A 183 -2.76 -22.12 -16.54
C ASP A 183 -3.16 -20.64 -16.67
N ILE A 184 -2.29 -19.72 -16.26
CA ILE A 184 -2.65 -18.29 -16.16
C ILE A 184 -2.33 -17.52 -17.45
N GLY A 185 -1.49 -18.05 -18.34
CA GLY A 185 -1.18 -17.42 -19.64
C GLY A 185 -0.27 -16.19 -19.53
N TRP A 186 0.63 -16.19 -18.54
CA TRP A 186 1.70 -15.18 -18.34
C TRP A 186 3.04 -15.57 -19.00
N HIS A 187 3.03 -16.57 -19.86
CA HIS A 187 4.20 -17.08 -20.59
C HIS A 187 4.11 -16.76 -22.09
N PRO A 188 5.24 -16.82 -22.82
CA PRO A 188 5.23 -16.66 -24.27
C PRO A 188 4.36 -17.71 -24.97
N PRO A 189 3.73 -17.38 -26.12
CA PRO A 189 3.77 -16.08 -26.81
C PRO A 189 2.80 -15.04 -26.25
N ARG A 190 2.03 -15.40 -25.21
CA ARG A 190 0.90 -14.61 -24.70
C ARG A 190 1.34 -13.45 -23.83
N ALA A 191 2.39 -13.64 -23.03
CA ALA A 191 3.01 -12.56 -22.27
C ALA A 191 4.52 -12.78 -22.13
N PHE A 192 5.21 -11.70 -21.85
CA PHE A 192 6.65 -11.67 -21.57
C PHE A 192 6.86 -11.08 -20.19
N HIS A 193 7.93 -11.49 -19.50
CA HIS A 193 8.25 -11.00 -18.16
C HIS A 193 9.58 -10.26 -18.16
N ALA A 194 9.60 -9.09 -17.54
CA ALA A 194 10.81 -8.34 -17.24
C ALA A 194 10.87 -7.91 -15.77
N TYR A 195 12.08 -7.77 -15.26
CA TYR A 195 12.30 -7.23 -13.92
C TYR A 195 12.40 -5.70 -13.97
N CYS A 196 11.77 -5.06 -12.99
CA CYS A 196 11.83 -3.62 -12.81
C CYS A 196 13.29 -3.18 -12.52
N ILE A 197 13.86 -2.38 -13.41
CA ILE A 197 15.25 -1.90 -13.26
C ILE A 197 15.46 -1.05 -12.01
N ARG A 198 14.44 -0.28 -11.61
CA ARG A 198 14.47 0.50 -10.36
C ARG A 198 14.64 -0.41 -9.14
N HIS A 199 13.86 -1.50 -9.08
CA HIS A 199 14.00 -2.49 -8.01
C HIS A 199 15.32 -3.25 -8.09
N MET A 200 15.82 -3.57 -9.29
CA MET A 200 17.14 -4.16 -9.45
C MET A 200 18.25 -3.25 -8.94
N ALA A 201 18.22 -1.97 -9.29
CA ALA A 201 19.18 -0.97 -8.83
C ALA A 201 19.10 -0.77 -7.31
N ALA A 202 17.90 -0.61 -6.75
CA ALA A 202 17.69 -0.46 -5.31
C ALA A 202 18.21 -1.68 -4.52
N ASN A 203 17.94 -2.90 -5.01
CA ASN A 203 18.44 -4.13 -4.42
C ASN A 203 19.96 -4.29 -4.55
N PHE A 204 20.54 -3.80 -5.64
CA PHE A 204 21.99 -3.78 -5.82
C PHE A 204 22.64 -2.83 -4.83
N MET A 205 22.14 -1.60 -4.72
CA MET A 205 22.67 -0.57 -3.81
C MET A 205 22.49 -0.92 -2.34
N SER A 206 21.42 -1.63 -1.97
CA SER A 206 21.23 -2.09 -0.58
C SER A 206 22.22 -3.19 -0.19
N ARG A 207 22.61 -4.04 -1.15
CA ARG A 207 23.55 -5.16 -0.95
C ARG A 207 25.01 -4.73 -1.04
N PHE A 208 25.33 -3.81 -1.95
CA PHE A 208 26.67 -3.29 -2.16
C PHE A 208 26.71 -1.81 -1.79
N LYS A 209 26.88 -1.54 -0.49
CA LYS A 209 27.12 -0.19 0.00
C LYS A 209 28.46 0.29 -0.56
N SER A 210 28.50 1.49 -1.13
CA SER A 210 29.75 2.13 -1.53
C SER A 210 30.69 2.18 -0.33
N ALA A 211 31.92 1.71 -0.52
CA ALA A 211 33.01 1.93 0.41
C ALA A 211 33.53 3.36 0.22
N GLU A 212 32.72 4.36 0.55
CA GLU A 212 33.18 5.75 0.61
C GLU A 212 32.88 6.31 2.00
N ASN A 213 33.96 6.86 2.58
CA ASN A 213 34.13 7.44 3.93
C ASN A 213 34.59 6.45 5.02
N LYS A 214 35.85 5.99 4.88
CA LYS A 214 36.80 6.03 6.01
C LYS A 214 37.55 7.36 5.94
#